data_AF-A0A378VUX2-F1
#
_entry.id   AF-A0A378VUX2-F1
#
_cell.length_a   1.000
_cell.length_b   1.000
_cell.length_c   1.000
_cell.angle_alpha   90.00
_cell.angle_beta   90.00
_cell.angle_gamma   90.00
#
_symmetry.space_group_name_H-M   'P 1'
#
loop_
_entity.id
_entity.type
_entity.pdbx_description
1 polymer ?
#
loop_
_entity_poly.entity_id
_entity_poly.type
_entity_poly.pdbx_seq_one_letter_code
_entity_poly.pdbx_strand_id
1 'polypeptide(L)'
;MTQTATLRDSRKLGKLVLEELGRLNHLHKGRVDEANFAVLRAPDMPSILVETAFLSNPAEEKLLGSESFRRQCAQSIASGVQRYINTSVLKRG
;
A
#
# COMPACT_ATOMS: atom_id res chain seq x y z
N MET A 1 -8.56 -8.53 -22.55
CA MET A 1 -8.08 -9.24 -21.33
C MET A 1 -7.09 -8.36 -20.54
N THR A 2 -7.51 -7.17 -20.11
CA THR A 2 -6.63 -6.16 -19.46
C THR A 2 -6.92 -6.01 -17.97
N GLN A 3 -8.19 -6.01 -17.58
CA GLN A 3 -8.62 -5.76 -16.18
C GLN A 3 -8.10 -6.81 -15.17
N THR A 4 -8.01 -8.08 -15.56
CA THR A 4 -7.49 -9.17 -14.69
C THR A 4 -5.98 -9.03 -14.43
N ALA A 5 -5.22 -8.49 -15.39
CA ALA A 5 -3.78 -8.26 -15.24
C ALA A 5 -3.52 -7.09 -14.28
N THR A 6 -4.24 -5.98 -14.46
CA THR A 6 -4.17 -4.80 -13.59
C THR A 6 -4.51 -5.16 -12.14
N LEU A 7 -5.56 -5.96 -11.89
CA LEU A 7 -5.90 -6.43 -10.54
C LEU A 7 -4.80 -7.27 -9.89
N ARG A 8 -4.13 -8.15 -10.67
CA ARG A 8 -3.00 -8.94 -10.18
C ARG A 8 -1.83 -8.05 -9.78
N ASP A 9 -1.56 -7.03 -10.58
CA ASP A 9 -0.51 -6.06 -10.32
C ASP A 9 -0.84 -5.18 -9.10
N SER A 10 -2.08 -4.74 -8.94
CA SER A 10 -2.55 -4.03 -7.72
C SER A 10 -2.35 -4.88 -6.46
N ARG A 11 -2.67 -6.18 -6.51
CA ARG A 11 -2.44 -7.11 -5.38
C ARG A 11 -0.95 -7.24 -5.06
N LYS A 12 -0.10 -7.35 -6.09
CA LYS A 12 1.36 -7.46 -5.88
C LYS A 12 1.94 -6.17 -5.30
N LEU A 13 1.54 -5.01 -5.83
CA LEU A 13 1.90 -3.70 -5.31
C LEU A 13 1.47 -3.56 -3.84
N GLY A 14 0.21 -3.85 -3.54
CA GLY A 14 -0.35 -3.79 -2.20
C GLY A 14 0.40 -4.69 -1.22
N LYS A 15 0.76 -5.91 -1.63
CA LYS A 15 1.53 -6.84 -0.78
C LYS A 15 2.90 -6.27 -0.42
N LEU A 16 3.63 -5.73 -1.40
CA LEU A 16 4.97 -5.18 -1.18
C LEU A 16 4.93 -3.93 -0.28
N VAL A 17 3.93 -3.07 -0.46
CA VAL A 17 3.73 -1.90 0.42
C VAL A 17 3.34 -2.33 1.84
N LEU A 18 2.46 -3.32 1.98
CA LEU A 18 2.04 -3.86 3.28
C LEU A 18 3.21 -4.48 4.05
N GLU A 19 4.08 -5.22 3.36
CA GLU A 19 5.30 -5.78 3.96
C GLU A 19 6.22 -4.68 4.53
N GLU A 20 6.40 -3.56 3.83
CA GLU A 20 7.23 -2.44 4.32
C GLU A 20 6.58 -1.68 5.49
N LEU A 21 5.25 -1.53 5.47
CA LEU A 21 4.51 -0.89 6.56
C LEU A 21 4.48 -1.76 7.82
N GLY A 22 4.40 -3.08 7.68
CA GLY A 22 4.37 -4.01 8.81
C GLY A 22 5.68 -4.07 9.60
N ARG A 23 6.76 -3.47 9.10
CA ARG A 23 8.02 -3.30 9.84
C ARG A 23 8.00 -2.10 10.77
N LEU A 24 7.11 -1.13 10.54
CA LEU A 24 7.01 0.09 11.32
C LEU A 24 6.08 -0.05 12.53
N ASN A 25 4.96 -0.75 12.36
CA ASN A 25 3.93 -0.86 13.38
C ASN A 25 3.17 -2.17 13.25
N HIS A 26 2.40 -2.51 14.30
CA HIS A 26 1.48 -3.63 14.23
C HIS A 26 0.43 -3.37 13.15
N LEU A 27 0.37 -4.26 12.17
CA LEU A 27 -0.63 -4.18 11.11
C LEU A 27 -2.00 -4.52 11.68
N HIS A 28 -3.02 -3.75 11.30
CA HIS A 28 -4.41 -4.12 11.56
C HIS A 28 -4.76 -5.50 10.98
N LYS A 29 -4.16 -5.82 9.81
CA LYS A 29 -4.23 -7.14 9.16
C LYS A 29 -2.95 -7.46 8.40
N GLY A 30 -2.49 -8.70 8.50
CA GLY A 30 -1.29 -9.20 7.78
C GLY A 30 -1.51 -9.53 6.30
N ARG A 31 -2.64 -9.12 5.70
CA ARG A 31 -2.96 -9.38 4.29
C ARG A 31 -3.60 -8.16 3.63
N VAL A 32 -3.47 -8.07 2.31
CA VAL A 32 -4.18 -7.08 1.49
C VAL A 32 -5.65 -7.47 1.45
N ASP A 33 -6.54 -6.52 1.80
CA ASP A 33 -7.98 -6.67 1.64
C ASP A 33 -8.42 -6.15 0.27
N GLU A 34 -9.52 -6.70 -0.25
CA GLU A 34 -10.14 -6.28 -1.50
C GLU A 34 -11.47 -5.58 -1.23
N ALA A 35 -11.66 -4.41 -1.82
CA ALA A 35 -12.86 -3.61 -1.69
C ALA A 35 -13.13 -2.83 -2.98
N ASN A 36 -14.42 -2.58 -3.26
CA ASN A 36 -14.87 -1.92 -4.49
C ASN A 36 -14.89 -0.38 -4.35
N PHE A 37 -13.77 0.21 -3.97
CA PHE A 37 -13.63 1.66 -3.89
C PHE A 37 -13.51 2.29 -5.27
N ALA A 38 -14.22 3.40 -5.50
CA ALA A 38 -14.19 4.09 -6.80
C ALA A 38 -12.78 4.51 -7.24
N VAL A 39 -11.97 4.96 -6.28
CA VAL A 39 -10.57 5.38 -6.51
C VAL A 39 -9.64 4.25 -6.96
N LEU A 40 -10.06 2.98 -6.81
CA LEU A 40 -9.26 1.82 -7.21
C LEU A 40 -9.63 1.28 -8.61
N ARG A 41 -10.64 1.87 -9.27
CA ARG A 41 -11.17 1.39 -10.56
C ARG A 41 -10.45 2.01 -11.76
N ALA A 42 -9.12 1.97 -11.77
CA ALA A 42 -8.32 2.30 -12.94
C ALA A 42 -8.13 1.04 -13.81
N PRO A 43 -8.55 1.01 -15.09
CA PRO A 43 -8.51 -0.19 -15.91
C PRO A 43 -7.10 -0.59 -16.36
N ASP A 44 -6.19 0.37 -16.48
CA ASP A 44 -4.86 0.26 -17.09
C ASP A 44 -3.70 0.51 -16.11
N MET A 45 -4.00 0.95 -14.89
CA MET A 45 -2.99 1.26 -13.87
C MET A 45 -3.25 0.49 -12.57
N PRO A 46 -2.20 -0.14 -11.98
CA PRO A 46 -2.29 -0.72 -10.65
C PRO A 46 -2.60 0.36 -9.61
N SER A 47 -3.62 0.13 -8.79
CA SER A 47 -4.10 1.08 -7.77
C SER A 47 -4.29 0.39 -6.42
N ILE A 48 -3.86 1.04 -5.35
CA ILE A 48 -4.05 0.60 -3.96
C ILE A 48 -4.52 1.75 -3.08
N LEU A 49 -5.20 1.44 -1.99
CA LEU A 49 -5.53 2.37 -0.91
C LEU A 49 -4.72 1.93 0.31
N VAL A 50 -4.03 2.88 0.95
CA VAL A 50 -3.18 2.61 2.12
C VAL A 50 -3.80 3.28 3.34
N GLU A 51 -4.20 2.48 4.31
CA GLU A 51 -4.62 2.94 5.62
C GLU A 51 -3.40 2.98 6.54
N THR A 52 -2.89 4.18 6.86
CA THR A 52 -1.66 4.32 7.64
C THR A 52 -1.87 4.17 9.15
N ALA A 53 -3.03 4.60 9.64
CA ALA A 53 -3.52 4.44 11.01
C ALA A 53 -5.00 4.88 11.10
N PHE A 54 -5.69 4.56 12.19
CA PHE A 54 -7.08 4.92 12.45
C PHE A 54 -7.21 6.14 13.35
N LEU A 55 -7.82 7.22 12.82
CA LEU A 55 -8.10 8.43 13.59
C LEU A 55 -9.08 8.19 14.75
N SER A 56 -9.94 7.17 14.64
CA SER A 56 -10.87 6.77 15.70
C SER A 56 -10.21 6.12 16.91
N ASN A 57 -8.93 5.74 16.81
CA ASN A 57 -8.15 5.20 17.92
C ASN A 57 -7.23 6.32 18.47
N PRO A 58 -7.43 6.79 19.73
CA PRO A 58 -6.66 7.89 20.30
C PRO A 58 -5.14 7.66 20.34
N ALA A 59 -4.67 6.42 20.39
CA ALA A 59 -3.24 6.12 20.34
C ALA A 59 -2.68 6.32 18.92
N GLU A 60 -3.44 5.92 17.91
CA GLU A 60 -3.08 6.03 16.49
C GLU A 60 -3.25 7.47 15.97
N GLU A 61 -4.24 8.21 16.45
CA GLU A 61 -4.38 9.65 16.19
C GLU A 61 -3.12 10.42 16.62
N LYS A 62 -2.59 10.14 17.83
CA LYS A 62 -1.35 10.77 18.31
C LYS A 62 -0.16 10.44 17.40
N LEU A 63 -0.09 9.22 16.89
CA LEU A 63 0.94 8.83 15.91
C LEU A 63 0.77 9.61 14.60
N LEU A 64 -0.45 9.75 14.08
CA LEU A 64 -0.73 10.54 12.87
C LEU A 64 -0.30 12.01 13.03
N GLY A 65 -0.42 12.57 14.24
CA GLY A 65 0.06 13.90 14.59
C GLY A 65 1.59 14.05 14.53
N SER A 66 2.34 12.96 14.68
CA SER A 66 3.81 12.96 14.66
C SER A 66 4.39 13.07 13.25
N GLU A 67 5.28 14.05 13.05
CA GLU A 67 6.04 14.18 11.80
C GLU A 67 6.93 12.94 11.55
N SER A 68 7.54 12.40 12.61
CA SER A 68 8.43 11.24 12.47
C SER A 68 7.68 10.00 12.01
N PHE A 69 6.45 9.79 12.48
CA PHE A 69 5.60 8.68 12.04
C PHE A 69 5.17 8.86 10.58
N ARG A 70 4.68 10.04 10.21
CA ARG A 70 4.30 10.33 8.82
C ARG A 70 5.47 10.13 7.85
N ARG A 71 6.68 10.54 8.24
CA ARG A 71 7.90 10.33 7.44
C ARG A 71 8.25 8.85 7.29
N GLN A 72 8.13 8.07 8.35
CA GLN A 72 8.34 6.61 8.27
C GLN A 72 7.31 5.96 7.34
N CYS A 73 6.01 6.29 7.46
CA CYS A 73 4.97 5.77 6.56
C CYS A 73 5.28 6.11 5.10
N ALA A 74 5.64 7.36 4.81
CA ALA A 74 6.00 7.78 3.46
C ALA A 74 7.20 6.98 2.90
N GLN A 75 8.23 6.76 3.72
CA GLN A 75 9.41 5.96 3.34
C GLN A 75 9.06 4.49 3.07
N SER A 76 8.21 3.87 3.88
CA SER A 76 7.75 2.49 3.66
C SER A 76 6.90 2.37 2.40
N ILE A 77 5.98 3.31 2.15
CA ILE A 77 5.19 3.33 0.90
C ILE A 77 6.11 3.47 -0.31
N ALA A 78 7.03 4.43 -0.29
CA ALA A 78 7.99 4.63 -1.37
C ALA A 78 8.86 3.39 -1.63
N SER A 79 9.35 2.75 -0.56
CA SER A 79 10.12 1.51 -0.65
C SER A 79 9.31 0.36 -1.28
N GLY A 80 8.05 0.20 -0.89
CA GLY A 80 7.15 -0.81 -1.46
C GLY A 80 6.88 -0.57 -2.95
N VAL A 81 6.65 0.68 -3.35
CA VAL A 81 6.47 1.08 -4.76
C VAL A 81 7.75 0.81 -5.56
N GLN A 82 8.93 1.17 -5.04
CA GLN A 82 10.20 0.91 -5.71
C GLN A 82 10.45 -0.59 -5.90
N ARG A 83 10.18 -1.41 -4.87
CA ARG A 83 10.25 -2.87 -4.96
C ARG A 83 9.30 -3.41 -6.05
N TYR A 84 8.09 -2.86 -6.15
CA TYR A 84 7.14 -3.26 -7.18
C TYR A 84 7.67 -2.98 -8.59
N ILE A 85 8.15 -1.75 -8.84
CA ILE A 85 8.71 -1.34 -10.14
C ILE A 85 9.87 -2.27 -10.53
N ASN A 86 10.82 -2.48 -9.62
CA ASN A 86 12.01 -3.28 -9.88
C ASN A 86 11.71 -4.76 -10.17
N THR A 87 10.63 -5.32 -9.60
CA THR A 87 10.33 -6.76 -9.70
C THR A 87 9.18 -7.11 -10.63
N SER A 88 8.39 -6.13 -11.07
CA SER A 88 7.14 -6.36 -11.81
C SER A 88 7.10 -5.62 -13.13
N VAL A 89 7.65 -4.41 -13.17
CA VAL A 89 7.69 -3.59 -14.39
C VAL A 89 8.94 -3.92 -15.18
N LEU A 90 10.12 -3.87 -14.55
CA LEU A 90 11.41 -4.09 -15.24
C LEU A 90 11.66 -5.54 -15.69
N LYS A 91 10.94 -6.52 -15.13
CA LYS A 91 11.03 -7.94 -15.58
C LYS A 91 10.12 -8.28 -16.77
N ARG A 92 9.32 -7.33 -17.24
CA ARG A 92 8.43 -7.48 -18.41
C ARG A 92 9.04 -6.87 -19.68
N GLY A 93 10.17 -6.16 -19.57
CA GLY A 93 10.94 -5.61 -20.68
C GLY A 93 12.10 -6.51 -21.08
#